data_AF-A0A0B5EP40-F1
#
_entry.id   AF-A0A0B5EP40-F1
#
_cell.length_a   1.000
_cell.length_b   1.000
_cell.length_c   1.000
_cell.angle_alpha   90.00
_cell.angle_beta   90.00
_cell.angle_gamma   90.00
#
_symmetry.space_group_name_H-M   'P 1'
#
loop_
_entity.id
_entity.type
_entity.pdbx_description
1 polymer ?
#
loop_
_entity_poly.entity_id
_entity_poly.type
_entity_poly.pdbx_seq_one_letter_code
_entity_poly.pdbx_strand_id
1 'polypeptide(L)'
;MVFAIGFLGVGSFLSLVWFSFAGAALASVVVYVLGASGRGGPTPVRLALAGAAVSASLGGLIAGLTVFDAATYDYLRFWMVGSLAGRRPELVGELAPFVGVGLVLALLLARSLNSLALGEELGRGLGVHVGRTRLGTVVAVTLLCGAATAAAGPIGFVGLVIPLVARWLAGPDLRWSLPYCMLLAPVLLLGADIVGRLVLPEGELEVGAVTALIGAPVFIAMVRRRKEVSL
;
A
#
# COMPACT_ATOMS: atom_id res chain seq x y z
N MET A 1 -7.16 10.63 7.50
CA MET A 1 -8.27 11.14 6.66
C MET A 1 -9.61 11.08 7.39
N VAL A 2 -10.10 9.91 7.78
CA VAL A 2 -11.41 9.73 8.48
C VAL A 2 -11.58 10.65 9.68
N PHE A 3 -10.57 10.72 10.56
CA PHE A 3 -10.58 11.61 11.71
C PHE A 3 -10.71 13.10 11.33
N ALA A 4 -10.08 13.53 10.22
CA ALA A 4 -10.14 14.92 9.77
C ALA A 4 -11.54 15.30 9.24
N ILE A 5 -12.24 14.34 8.64
CA ILE A 5 -13.62 14.52 8.18
C ILE A 5 -14.55 14.55 9.39
N GLY A 6 -14.48 13.54 10.26
CA GLY A 6 -15.43 13.39 11.37
C GLY A 6 -15.27 14.36 12.53
N PHE A 7 -14.04 14.81 12.85
CA PHE A 7 -13.81 15.71 14.00
C PHE A 7 -13.40 17.12 13.64
N LEU A 8 -12.62 17.30 12.57
CA LEU A 8 -12.07 18.61 12.21
C LEU A 8 -12.95 19.34 11.18
N GLY A 9 -13.95 18.68 10.58
CA GLY A 9 -14.82 19.26 9.56
C GLY A 9 -14.06 19.71 8.30
N VAL A 10 -12.86 19.16 8.07
CA VAL A 10 -11.99 19.59 6.98
C VAL A 10 -12.35 18.84 5.70
N GLY A 11 -12.99 19.54 4.76
CA GLY A 11 -13.38 19.00 3.45
C GLY A 11 -12.42 19.30 2.29
N SER A 12 -11.40 20.15 2.50
CA SER A 12 -10.47 20.50 1.43
C SER A 12 -9.62 19.29 1.03
N PHE A 13 -9.58 18.97 -0.27
CA PHE A 13 -8.87 17.81 -0.78
C PHE A 13 -7.38 17.81 -0.40
N LEU A 14 -6.71 18.95 -0.56
CA LEU A 14 -5.28 19.08 -0.24
C LEU A 14 -5.01 18.82 1.26
N SER A 15 -5.91 19.26 2.13
CA SER A 15 -5.83 18.95 3.56
C SER A 15 -5.98 17.46 3.82
N LEU A 16 -6.94 16.80 3.15
CA LEU A 16 -7.14 15.34 3.27
C LEU A 16 -5.92 14.54 2.81
N VAL A 17 -5.22 15.00 1.76
CA VAL A 17 -3.95 14.42 1.30
C VAL A 17 -2.89 14.49 2.39
N TRP A 18 -2.71 15.65 3.04
CA TRP A 18 -1.77 15.80 4.15
C TRP A 18 -2.12 14.89 5.34
N PHE A 19 -3.41 14.76 5.67
CA PHE A 19 -3.87 13.82 6.69
C PHE A 19 -3.66 12.34 6.30
N SER A 20 -3.68 12.02 5.00
CA SER A 20 -3.36 10.68 4.50
C SER A 20 -1.87 10.39 4.59
N PHE A 21 -1.00 11.36 4.27
CA PHE A 21 0.44 11.22 4.48
C PHE A 21 0.79 11.09 5.97
N ALA A 22 0.22 11.93 6.83
CA ALA A 22 0.43 11.85 8.26
C ALA A 22 -0.03 10.49 8.83
N GLY A 23 -1.20 10.00 8.39
CA GLY A 23 -1.71 8.68 8.76
C GLY A 23 -0.80 7.54 8.29
N ALA A 24 -0.33 7.58 7.03
CA ALA A 24 0.58 6.57 6.49
C ALA A 24 1.93 6.57 7.21
N ALA A 25 2.48 7.75 7.52
CA ALA A 25 3.72 7.90 8.28
C ALA A 25 3.57 7.33 9.69
N LEU A 26 2.51 7.73 10.41
CA LEU A 26 2.24 7.28 11.76
C LEU A 26 2.03 5.77 11.81
N ALA A 27 1.22 5.21 10.91
CA ALA A 27 1.00 3.78 10.81
C ALA A 27 2.31 3.03 10.54
N SER A 28 3.15 3.52 9.62
CA SER A 28 4.45 2.91 9.31
C SER A 28 5.38 2.89 10.53
N VAL A 29 5.43 3.98 11.30
CA VAL A 29 6.23 4.07 12.53
C VAL A 29 5.69 3.10 13.59
N VAL A 30 4.38 3.09 13.83
CA VAL A 30 3.75 2.21 14.83
C VAL A 30 4.01 0.74 14.48
N VAL A 31 3.79 0.34 13.21
CA VAL A 31 4.05 -1.03 12.75
C VAL A 31 5.53 -1.38 12.90
N TYR A 32 6.43 -0.46 12.57
CA TYR A 32 7.87 -0.70 12.72
C TYR A 32 8.27 -0.87 14.18
N VAL A 33 7.81 0.01 15.07
CA VAL A 33 8.11 -0.06 16.51
C VAL A 33 7.56 -1.35 17.12
N LEU A 34 6.31 -1.70 16.81
CA LEU A 34 5.69 -2.94 17.29
C LEU A 34 6.41 -4.17 16.74
N GLY A 35 6.70 -4.22 15.45
CA GLY A 35 7.39 -5.34 14.82
C GLY A 35 8.86 -5.48 15.24
N ALA A 36 9.52 -4.37 15.57
CA ALA A 36 10.90 -4.34 16.07
C ALA A 36 11.01 -4.57 17.59
N SER A 37 9.90 -4.52 18.32
CA SER A 37 9.89 -4.72 19.77
C SER A 37 10.28 -6.16 20.15
N GLY A 38 11.07 -6.31 21.21
CA GLY A 38 11.51 -7.61 21.75
C GLY A 38 12.87 -8.11 21.25
N ARG A 39 13.30 -9.25 21.79
CA ARG A 39 14.58 -9.90 21.41
C ARG A 39 14.44 -10.47 19.98
N GLY A 40 15.37 -10.12 19.09
CA GLY A 40 15.41 -10.60 17.69
C GLY A 40 15.08 -9.57 16.60
N GLY A 41 14.72 -8.34 16.96
CA GLY A 41 14.49 -7.26 15.97
C GLY A 41 13.29 -7.48 15.04
N PRO A 42 13.14 -6.64 14.00
CA PRO A 42 12.00 -6.68 13.09
C PRO A 42 12.13 -7.82 12.08
N THR A 43 11.43 -8.92 12.33
CA THR A 43 11.29 -10.01 11.33
C THR A 43 10.11 -9.75 10.41
N PRO A 44 10.12 -10.26 9.17
CA PRO A 44 9.01 -10.08 8.23
C PRO A 44 7.66 -10.54 8.78
N VAL A 45 7.64 -11.66 9.51
CA VAL A 45 6.42 -12.20 10.15
C VAL A 45 5.91 -11.27 11.24
N ARG A 46 6.79 -10.74 12.10
CA ARG A 46 6.39 -9.79 13.16
C ARG A 46 5.87 -8.48 12.58
N LEU A 47 6.52 -7.94 11.55
CA LEU A 47 6.04 -6.74 10.87
C LEU A 47 4.68 -6.97 10.20
N ALA A 48 4.46 -8.13 9.58
CA ALA A 48 3.17 -8.48 8.99
C ALA A 48 2.06 -8.60 10.05
N LEU A 49 2.32 -9.28 11.16
CA LEU A 49 1.36 -9.40 12.28
C LEU A 49 1.08 -8.05 12.96
N ALA A 50 2.12 -7.24 13.18
CA ALA A 50 1.96 -5.87 13.70
C ALA A 50 1.11 -5.02 12.76
N GLY A 51 1.36 -5.10 11.44
CA GLY A 51 0.54 -4.45 10.42
C GLY A 51 -0.93 -4.89 10.48
N ALA A 52 -1.17 -6.20 10.56
CA ALA A 52 -2.53 -6.74 10.66
C ALA A 52 -3.25 -6.27 11.93
N ALA A 53 -2.57 -6.27 13.09
CA ALA A 53 -3.11 -5.77 14.35
C ALA A 53 -3.46 -4.28 14.27
N VAL A 54 -2.53 -3.44 13.79
CA VAL A 54 -2.75 -2.00 13.61
C VAL A 54 -3.90 -1.74 12.63
N SER A 55 -3.96 -2.46 11.52
CA SER A 55 -5.04 -2.35 10.53
C SER A 55 -6.40 -2.71 11.15
N ALA A 56 -6.47 -3.78 11.95
CA ALA A 56 -7.70 -4.18 12.63
C ALA A 56 -8.14 -3.17 13.69
N SER A 57 -7.20 -2.65 14.50
CA SER A 57 -7.49 -1.63 15.52
C SER A 57 -7.98 -0.32 14.88
N LEU A 58 -7.31 0.16 13.83
CA LEU A 58 -7.74 1.35 13.11
C LEU A 58 -9.08 1.12 12.39
N GLY A 59 -9.30 -0.06 11.83
CA GLY A 59 -10.57 -0.45 11.23
C GLY A 59 -11.73 -0.40 12.23
N GLY A 60 -11.53 -0.94 13.43
CA GLY A 60 -12.52 -0.86 14.52
C GLY A 60 -12.82 0.57 14.95
N LEU A 61 -11.79 1.43 15.02
CA LEU A 61 -11.95 2.85 15.32
C LEU A 61 -12.73 3.59 14.22
N ILE A 62 -12.42 3.33 12.95
CA ILE A 62 -13.16 3.87 11.81
C ILE A 62 -14.62 3.44 11.88
N ALA A 63 -14.89 2.14 12.07
CA ALA A 63 -16.25 1.60 12.18
C ALA A 63 -17.05 2.26 13.31
N GLY A 64 -16.42 2.50 14.47
CA GLY A 64 -17.04 3.23 15.57
C GLY A 64 -17.42 4.66 15.18
N LEU A 65 -16.52 5.40 14.52
CA LEU A 65 -16.79 6.77 14.07
C LEU A 65 -17.94 6.86 13.06
N THR A 66 -18.02 5.89 12.15
CA THR A 66 -19.08 5.83 11.13
C THR A 66 -20.48 5.71 11.74
N VAL A 67 -20.61 5.18 12.97
CA VAL A 67 -21.91 5.06 13.66
C VAL A 67 -22.39 6.41 14.21
N PHE A 68 -21.48 7.32 14.56
CA PHE A 68 -21.83 8.57 15.25
C PHE A 68 -22.08 9.75 14.30
N ASP A 69 -21.66 9.67 13.04
CA ASP A 69 -21.79 10.77 12.08
C ASP A 69 -22.24 10.30 10.69
N ALA A 70 -23.45 10.73 10.29
CA ALA A 70 -24.05 10.39 9.00
C ALA A 70 -23.27 10.98 7.81
N ALA A 71 -22.64 12.15 7.98
CA ALA A 71 -21.83 12.76 6.92
C ALA A 71 -20.54 11.95 6.66
N THR A 72 -19.86 11.54 7.74
CA THR A 72 -18.72 10.61 7.68
C THR A 72 -19.14 9.27 7.08
N TYR A 73 -20.33 8.75 7.42
CA TYR A 73 -20.88 7.52 6.84
C TYR A 73 -21.02 7.58 5.31
N ASP A 74 -21.67 8.63 4.78
CA ASP A 74 -21.90 8.77 3.34
C ASP A 74 -20.60 8.96 2.56
N TYR A 75 -19.60 9.64 3.13
CA TYR A 75 -18.30 9.73 2.50
C TYR A 75 -17.55 8.38 2.54
N LEU A 76 -17.54 7.72 3.71
CA LEU A 76 -16.79 6.48 3.91
C LEU A 76 -17.35 5.32 3.10
N ARG A 77 -18.66 5.24 2.87
CA ARG A 77 -19.25 4.10 2.13
C ARG A 77 -18.68 3.98 0.71
N PHE A 78 -18.38 5.10 0.07
CA PHE A 78 -17.74 5.10 -1.26
C PHE A 78 -16.22 5.00 -1.15
N TRP A 79 -15.62 5.73 -0.21
CA TRP A 79 -14.16 5.72 -0.06
C TRP A 79 -13.61 4.35 0.37
N MET A 80 -14.31 3.60 1.24
CA MET A 80 -13.85 2.32 1.77
C MET A 80 -13.81 1.18 0.74
N VAL A 81 -14.60 1.25 -0.32
CA VAL A 81 -14.61 0.17 -1.34
C VAL A 81 -13.43 0.31 -2.31
N GLY A 82 -12.83 1.51 -2.38
CA GLY A 82 -11.68 1.79 -3.23
C GLY A 82 -12.07 1.98 -4.69
N SER A 83 -12.14 3.24 -5.14
CA SER A 83 -12.70 3.64 -6.43
C SER A 83 -11.76 4.52 -7.23
N LEU A 84 -11.73 4.30 -8.56
CA LEU A 84 -11.16 5.24 -9.53
C LEU A 84 -12.21 6.16 -10.15
N ALA A 85 -13.50 5.92 -9.88
CA ALA A 85 -14.61 6.70 -10.42
C ALA A 85 -14.78 8.05 -9.68
N GLY A 86 -15.39 9.02 -10.36
CA GLY A 86 -15.71 10.33 -9.78
C GLY A 86 -14.49 11.18 -9.40
N ARG A 87 -13.30 10.84 -9.88
CA ARG A 87 -12.06 11.58 -9.60
C ARG A 87 -11.84 12.69 -10.63
N ARG A 88 -11.59 13.89 -10.12
CA ARG A 88 -11.26 15.08 -10.91
C ARG A 88 -9.89 14.90 -11.60
N PRO A 89 -9.75 15.25 -12.88
CA PRO A 89 -8.47 15.09 -13.60
C PRO A 89 -7.33 15.91 -12.98
N GLU A 90 -7.63 17.04 -12.33
CA GLU A 90 -6.65 17.90 -11.65
C GLU A 90 -5.92 17.16 -10.52
N LEU A 91 -6.54 16.13 -9.93
CA LEU A 91 -5.95 15.30 -8.88
C LEU A 91 -4.64 14.63 -9.32
N VAL A 92 -4.56 14.28 -10.61
CA VAL A 92 -3.35 13.66 -11.16
C VAL A 92 -2.19 14.65 -11.08
N GLY A 93 -2.42 15.91 -11.45
CA GLY A 93 -1.41 16.96 -11.37
C GLY A 93 -1.00 17.28 -9.93
N GLU A 94 -1.96 17.30 -9.00
CA GLU A 94 -1.71 17.56 -7.58
C GLU A 94 -0.89 16.45 -6.90
N LEU A 95 -1.11 15.18 -7.27
CA LEU A 95 -0.43 14.02 -6.68
C LEU A 95 0.84 13.59 -7.42
N ALA A 96 0.98 13.92 -8.70
CA ALA A 96 2.15 13.62 -9.54
C ALA A 96 3.50 13.93 -8.88
N PRO A 97 3.73 15.10 -8.23
CA PRO A 97 5.04 15.36 -7.62
C PRO A 97 5.35 14.40 -6.47
N PHE A 98 4.37 14.06 -5.65
CA PHE A 98 4.56 13.13 -4.52
C PHE A 98 4.82 11.70 -5.01
N VAL A 99 4.06 11.25 -6.01
CA VAL A 99 4.27 9.94 -6.65
C VAL A 99 5.64 9.90 -7.33
N GLY A 100 6.01 10.93 -8.09
CA GLY A 100 7.29 11.03 -8.78
C GLY A 100 8.48 10.95 -7.81
N VAL A 101 8.46 11.75 -6.74
CA VAL A 101 9.51 11.71 -5.71
C VAL A 101 9.57 10.34 -5.03
N GLY A 102 8.41 9.77 -4.67
CA GLY A 102 8.35 8.43 -4.07
C GLY A 102 8.92 7.33 -4.97
N LEU A 103 8.61 7.36 -6.27
CA LEU A 103 9.13 6.42 -7.25
C LEU A 103 10.63 6.56 -7.45
N VAL A 104 11.14 7.79 -7.60
CA VAL A 104 12.58 8.06 -7.73
C VAL A 104 13.32 7.56 -6.50
N LEU A 105 12.83 7.86 -5.30
CA LEU A 105 13.42 7.35 -4.05
C LEU A 105 13.42 5.81 -4.02
N ALA A 106 12.31 5.16 -4.37
CA ALA A 106 12.22 3.70 -4.39
C ALA A 106 13.25 3.07 -5.36
N LEU A 107 13.41 3.64 -6.55
CA LEU A 107 14.39 3.17 -7.54
C LEU A 107 15.84 3.36 -7.08
N LEU A 108 16.16 4.50 -6.46
CA LEU A 108 17.49 4.76 -5.91
C LEU A 108 17.84 3.81 -4.76
N LEU A 109 16.84 3.42 -3.96
CA LEU A 109 17.03 2.51 -2.84
C LEU A 109 17.11 1.04 -3.26
N ALA A 110 16.75 0.69 -4.50
CA ALA A 110 16.62 -0.69 -4.97
C ALA A 110 17.90 -1.52 -4.74
N ARG A 111 19.07 -0.95 -5.06
CA ARG A 111 20.37 -1.62 -4.87
C ARG A 111 20.68 -1.86 -3.39
N SER A 112 20.47 -0.85 -2.56
CA SER A 112 20.71 -0.95 -1.11
C SER A 112 19.79 -1.99 -0.47
N LEU A 113 18.52 -2.02 -0.90
CA LEU A 113 17.53 -3.01 -0.45
C LEU A 113 17.89 -4.43 -0.87
N ASN A 114 18.41 -4.64 -2.09
CA ASN A 114 18.95 -5.95 -2.50
C ASN A 114 20.10 -6.40 -1.59
N SER A 115 21.04 -5.52 -1.27
CA SER A 115 22.15 -5.86 -0.38
C SER A 115 21.67 -6.20 1.03
N LEU A 116 20.68 -5.47 1.56
CA LEU A 116 20.07 -5.78 2.86
C LEU A 116 19.27 -7.09 2.83
N ALA A 117 18.76 -7.51 1.68
CA ALA A 117 18.06 -8.79 1.54
C ALA A 117 18.99 -10.00 1.73
N LEU A 118 20.31 -9.83 1.56
CA LEU A 118 21.32 -10.87 1.85
C LEU A 118 21.59 -11.03 3.35
N GLY A 119 21.05 -10.14 4.18
CA GLY A 119 21.32 -10.06 5.60
C GLY A 119 21.89 -8.70 5.99
N GLU A 120 21.57 -8.24 7.20
CA GLU A 120 21.93 -6.91 7.65
C GLU A 120 23.44 -6.73 7.84
N GLU A 121 24.13 -7.76 8.35
CA GLU A 121 25.59 -7.74 8.54
C GLU A 121 26.35 -7.71 7.20
N LEU A 122 25.95 -8.57 6.26
CA LEU A 122 26.53 -8.60 4.92
C LEU A 122 26.25 -7.30 4.16
N GLY A 123 25.04 -6.76 4.27
CA GLY A 123 24.69 -5.46 3.69
C GLY A 123 25.54 -4.32 4.26
N ARG A 124 25.79 -4.30 5.58
CA ARG A 124 26.74 -3.35 6.20
C ARG A 124 28.16 -3.53 5.67
N GLY A 125 28.63 -4.77 5.51
CA GLY A 125 29.94 -5.09 4.93
C GLY A 125 30.11 -4.62 3.49
N LEU A 126 29.02 -4.56 2.72
CA LEU A 126 28.97 -4.02 1.35
C LEU A 126 28.84 -2.48 1.31
N GLY A 127 28.93 -1.80 2.46
CA GLY A 127 28.90 -0.34 2.56
C GLY A 127 27.50 0.26 2.66
N VAL A 128 26.45 -0.54 2.88
CA VAL A 128 25.08 -0.03 2.99
C VAL A 128 24.82 0.57 4.37
N HIS A 129 24.42 1.84 4.40
CA HIS A 129 23.89 2.47 5.61
C HIS A 129 22.45 2.02 5.87
N VAL A 130 22.28 1.01 6.74
CA VAL A 130 20.98 0.41 7.10
C VAL A 130 19.96 1.48 7.53
N GLY A 131 20.34 2.38 8.44
CA GLY A 131 19.44 3.42 8.96
C GLY A 131 18.92 4.36 7.88
N ARG A 132 19.82 4.87 7.02
CA ARG A 132 19.45 5.77 5.89
C ARG A 132 18.58 5.06 4.87
N THR A 133 18.88 3.79 4.58
CA THR A 133 18.10 2.97 3.64
C THR A 133 16.70 2.71 4.16
N ARG A 134 16.56 2.35 5.44
CA ARG A 134 15.25 2.15 6.10
C ARG A 134 14.45 3.45 6.14
N LEU A 135 15.05 4.56 6.54
CA LEU A 135 14.38 5.87 6.56
C LEU A 135 13.90 6.28 5.17
N GLY A 136 14.76 6.18 4.16
CA GLY A 136 14.38 6.46 2.77
C GLY A 136 13.24 5.56 2.29
N THR A 137 13.24 4.28 2.69
CA THR A 137 12.17 3.33 2.34
C THR A 137 10.85 3.74 2.99
N VAL A 138 10.86 4.12 4.27
CA VAL A 138 9.67 4.62 4.98
C VAL A 138 9.12 5.88 4.30
N VAL A 139 9.99 6.81 3.90
CA VAL A 139 9.56 8.02 3.17
C VAL A 139 8.94 7.66 1.82
N ALA A 140 9.59 6.81 1.03
CA ALA A 140 9.06 6.37 -0.27
C ALA A 140 7.69 5.67 -0.13
N VAL A 141 7.56 4.74 0.82
CA VAL A 141 6.30 4.04 1.11
C VAL A 141 5.22 5.03 1.57
N THR A 142 5.55 5.97 2.45
CA THR A 142 4.61 6.98 2.95
C THR A 142 4.06 7.84 1.81
N LEU A 143 4.94 8.32 0.92
CA LEU A 143 4.55 9.12 -0.24
C LEU A 143 3.68 8.32 -1.21
N LEU A 144 4.12 7.11 -1.57
CA LEU A 144 3.41 6.30 -2.57
C LEU A 144 2.08 5.77 -2.03
N CYS A 145 2.07 5.16 -0.85
CA CYS A 145 0.85 4.62 -0.25
C CYS A 145 -0.11 5.73 0.18
N GLY A 146 0.40 6.84 0.73
CA GLY A 146 -0.42 7.98 1.13
C GLY A 146 -1.11 8.63 -0.07
N ALA A 147 -0.38 8.85 -1.17
CA ALA A 147 -0.94 9.40 -2.40
C ALA A 147 -1.99 8.45 -3.02
N ALA A 148 -1.69 7.14 -3.10
CA ALA A 148 -2.62 6.14 -3.60
C ALA A 148 -3.91 6.07 -2.76
N THR A 149 -3.78 6.06 -1.43
CA THR A 149 -4.90 5.98 -0.49
C THR A 149 -5.76 7.25 -0.53
N ALA A 150 -5.14 8.42 -0.66
CA ALA A 150 -5.86 9.69 -0.81
C ALA A 150 -6.60 9.76 -2.15
N ALA A 151 -5.99 9.28 -3.23
CA ALA A 151 -6.57 9.29 -4.57
C ALA A 151 -7.74 8.32 -4.70
N ALA A 152 -7.51 7.05 -4.34
CA ALA A 152 -8.37 5.94 -4.75
C ALA A 152 -8.99 5.17 -3.57
N GLY A 153 -8.67 5.53 -2.33
CA GLY A 153 -9.10 4.77 -1.16
C GLY A 153 -8.26 3.52 -0.91
N PRO A 154 -8.68 2.64 0.01
CA PRO A 154 -7.93 1.44 0.35
C PRO A 154 -8.10 0.39 -0.74
N ILE A 155 -7.05 0.14 -1.51
CA ILE A 155 -7.00 -0.93 -2.50
C ILE A 155 -6.06 -2.04 -2.00
N GLY A 156 -6.63 -3.20 -1.74
CA GLY A 156 -5.91 -4.39 -1.29
C GLY A 156 -5.36 -5.25 -2.43
N PHE A 157 -4.56 -6.26 -2.07
CA PHE A 157 -4.04 -7.33 -2.94
C PHE A 157 -3.09 -6.92 -4.08
N VAL A 158 -3.22 -5.75 -4.68
CA VAL A 158 -2.31 -5.28 -5.75
C VAL A 158 -0.86 -5.30 -5.27
N GLY A 159 -0.59 -4.74 -4.08
CA GLY A 159 0.73 -4.74 -3.46
C GLY A 159 1.23 -6.12 -3.01
N LEU A 160 0.37 -7.14 -2.96
CA LEU A 160 0.76 -8.52 -2.66
C LEU A 160 1.01 -9.32 -3.94
N VAL A 161 0.13 -9.22 -4.93
CA VAL A 161 0.16 -10.00 -6.17
C VAL A 161 1.22 -9.46 -7.13
N ILE A 162 1.26 -8.16 -7.37
CA ILE A 162 2.11 -7.57 -8.41
C ILE A 162 3.60 -7.80 -8.15
N PRO A 163 4.16 -7.59 -6.94
CA PRO A 163 5.57 -7.85 -6.69
C PRO A 163 5.95 -9.32 -6.88
N LEU A 164 5.01 -10.25 -6.64
CA LEU A 164 5.24 -11.67 -6.86
C LEU A 164 5.30 -12.00 -8.35
N VAL A 165 4.35 -11.49 -9.14
CA VAL A 165 4.35 -11.66 -10.60
C VAL A 165 5.57 -10.99 -11.22
N ALA A 166 5.91 -9.78 -10.80
CA ALA A 166 7.10 -9.07 -11.25
C ALA A 166 8.39 -9.87 -10.96
N ARG A 167 8.48 -10.51 -9.80
CA ARG A 167 9.62 -11.38 -9.45
C ARG A 167 9.68 -12.66 -10.26
N TRP A 168 8.55 -13.19 -10.69
CA TRP A 168 8.51 -14.33 -11.61
C TRP A 168 8.99 -13.97 -13.01
N LEU A 169 8.66 -12.76 -13.48
CA LEU A 169 9.04 -12.29 -14.82
C LEU A 169 10.49 -11.77 -14.88
N ALA A 170 10.92 -11.03 -13.86
CA ALA A 170 12.17 -10.26 -13.87
C ALA A 170 13.23 -10.80 -12.90
N GLY A 171 12.91 -11.82 -12.12
CA GLY A 171 13.77 -12.35 -11.07
C GLY A 171 13.68 -11.57 -9.74
N PRO A 172 14.45 -11.98 -8.72
CA PRO A 172 14.38 -11.43 -7.36
C PRO A 172 15.03 -10.04 -7.23
N ASP A 173 15.80 -9.58 -8.23
CA ASP A 173 16.49 -8.30 -8.24
C ASP A 173 15.48 -7.15 -8.22
N LEU A 174 15.53 -6.32 -7.16
CA LEU A 174 14.63 -5.19 -6.98
C LEU A 174 14.79 -4.10 -8.04
N ARG A 175 15.97 -3.99 -8.67
CA ARG A 175 16.24 -3.02 -9.75
C ARG A 175 15.42 -3.31 -11.00
N TRP A 176 15.07 -4.57 -11.22
CA TRP A 176 14.22 -4.99 -12.32
C TRP A 176 12.77 -5.16 -11.88
N SER A 177 12.53 -5.86 -10.78
CA SER A 177 11.14 -6.10 -10.33
C SER A 177 10.36 -4.83 -10.00
N LEU A 178 11.00 -3.74 -9.53
CA LEU A 178 10.32 -2.44 -9.33
C LEU A 178 9.78 -1.84 -10.64
N PRO A 179 10.58 -1.67 -11.71
CA PRO A 179 10.08 -1.31 -13.04
C PRO A 179 8.90 -2.15 -13.52
N TYR A 180 8.97 -3.48 -13.37
CA TYR A 180 7.85 -4.34 -13.74
C TYR A 180 6.62 -4.06 -12.86
N CYS A 181 6.77 -3.79 -11.57
CA CYS A 181 5.64 -3.40 -10.71
C CYS A 181 4.99 -2.09 -11.16
N MET A 182 5.81 -1.09 -11.54
CA MET A 182 5.32 0.21 -12.03
C MET A 182 4.47 0.09 -13.29
N LEU A 183 4.70 -0.94 -14.11
CA LEU A 183 3.93 -1.22 -15.33
C LEU A 183 2.73 -2.14 -15.06
N LEU A 184 2.94 -3.23 -14.33
CA LEU A 184 1.93 -4.27 -14.13
C LEU A 184 0.80 -3.81 -13.19
N ALA A 185 1.09 -2.97 -12.18
CA ALA A 185 0.06 -2.52 -11.24
C ALA A 185 -1.01 -1.64 -11.92
N PRO A 186 -0.67 -0.61 -12.72
CA PRO A 186 -1.68 0.15 -13.48
C PRO A 186 -2.46 -0.72 -14.47
N VAL A 187 -1.81 -1.68 -15.15
CA VAL A 187 -2.49 -2.59 -16.08
C VAL A 187 -3.53 -3.45 -15.36
N LEU A 188 -3.18 -4.02 -14.20
CA LEU A 188 -4.12 -4.79 -13.39
C LEU A 188 -5.28 -3.92 -12.89
N LEU A 189 -4.99 -2.70 -12.41
CA LEU A 189 -6.01 -1.79 -11.88
C LEU A 189 -6.99 -1.33 -12.97
N LEU A 190 -6.48 -0.91 -14.13
CA LEU A 190 -7.33 -0.51 -15.26
C LEU A 190 -8.11 -1.71 -15.81
N GLY A 191 -7.49 -2.88 -15.88
CA GLY A 191 -8.19 -4.12 -16.24
C GLY A 191 -9.34 -4.44 -15.27
N ALA A 192 -9.09 -4.30 -13.96
CA ALA A 192 -10.11 -4.50 -12.93
C ALA A 192 -11.25 -3.46 -13.02
N ASP A 193 -10.94 -2.19 -13.28
CA ASP A 193 -11.95 -1.13 -13.50
C ASP A 193 -12.82 -1.42 -14.73
N ILE A 194 -12.20 -1.82 -15.85
CA ILE A 194 -12.93 -2.19 -17.07
C ILE A 194 -13.84 -3.39 -16.82
N VAL A 195 -13.34 -4.45 -16.17
CA VAL A 195 -14.15 -5.63 -15.82
C VAL A 195 -15.30 -5.23 -14.91
N GLY A 196 -15.06 -4.37 -13.91
CA GLY A 196 -16.10 -3.87 -13.02
C GLY A 196 -17.26 -3.21 -13.77
N ARG A 197 -16.93 -2.30 -14.69
CA ARG A 197 -17.90 -1.59 -15.55
C ARG A 197 -18.65 -2.48 -16.52
N LEU A 198 -18.03 -3.57 -17.00
CA LEU A 198 -18.66 -4.49 -17.94
C LEU A 198 -19.60 -5.49 -17.24
N VAL A 199 -19.26 -5.95 -16.04
CA VAL A 199 -20.04 -6.95 -15.30
C VAL A 199 -21.29 -6.33 -14.68
N LEU A 200 -21.17 -5.11 -14.14
CA LEU A 200 -22.29 -4.36 -13.56
C LEU A 200 -22.33 -2.96 -14.19
N PRO A 201 -22.97 -2.79 -15.35
CA PRO A 201 -23.06 -1.48 -16.01
C PRO A 201 -23.87 -0.45 -15.22
N GLU A 202 -24.87 -0.90 -14.47
CA GLU A 202 -25.77 -0.08 -13.65
C GLU A 202 -25.42 -0.12 -12.15
N GLY A 203 -24.40 -0.91 -11.77
CA GLY A 203 -23.92 -1.02 -10.39
C GLY A 203 -22.46 -0.58 -10.28
N GLU A 204 -22.11 0.15 -9.23
CA GLU A 204 -20.72 0.56 -9.00
C GLU A 204 -19.91 -0.63 -8.44
N LEU A 205 -19.54 -1.59 -9.29
CA LEU A 205 -18.56 -2.61 -8.89
C LEU A 205 -17.18 -1.97 -8.88
N GLU A 206 -16.80 -1.49 -7.71
CA GLU A 206 -15.57 -0.75 -7.51
C GLU A 206 -14.32 -1.61 -7.69
N VAL A 207 -13.25 -0.97 -8.15
CA VAL A 207 -11.96 -1.61 -8.47
C VAL A 207 -11.39 -2.38 -7.28
N GLY A 208 -11.55 -1.87 -6.06
CA GLY A 208 -11.11 -2.57 -4.85
C GLY A 208 -11.80 -3.93 -4.64
N ALA A 209 -13.10 -4.03 -4.96
CA ALA A 209 -13.84 -5.29 -4.87
C ALA A 209 -13.35 -6.30 -5.93
N VAL A 210 -13.19 -5.86 -7.19
CA VAL A 210 -12.71 -6.71 -8.29
C VAL A 210 -11.31 -7.23 -8.01
N THR A 211 -10.40 -6.35 -7.59
CA THR A 211 -9.02 -6.72 -7.26
C THR A 211 -8.93 -7.66 -6.06
N ALA A 212 -9.83 -7.54 -5.08
CA ALA A 212 -9.90 -8.49 -3.97
C ALA A 212 -10.42 -9.87 -4.42
N LEU A 213 -11.46 -9.91 -5.25
CA LEU A 213 -12.05 -11.14 -5.78
C LEU A 213 -11.05 -11.96 -6.61
N ILE A 214 -10.21 -11.27 -7.41
CA ILE A 214 -9.18 -11.92 -8.23
C ILE A 214 -7.92 -12.19 -7.39
N GLY A 215 -7.50 -11.21 -6.59
CA GLY A 215 -6.24 -11.23 -5.86
C GLY A 215 -6.20 -12.27 -4.74
N ALA A 216 -7.31 -12.46 -4.01
CA ALA A 216 -7.35 -13.42 -2.91
C ALA A 216 -7.16 -14.88 -3.37
N PRO A 217 -7.89 -15.40 -4.38
CA PRO A 217 -7.65 -16.74 -4.92
C PRO A 217 -6.24 -16.92 -5.47
N VAL A 218 -5.72 -15.93 -6.20
CA VAL A 218 -4.35 -15.97 -6.75
C VAL A 218 -3.33 -16.06 -5.62
N PHE A 219 -3.44 -15.19 -4.61
CA PHE A 219 -2.54 -15.21 -3.46
C PHE A 219 -2.59 -16.54 -2.70
N ILE A 220 -3.79 -17.07 -2.44
CA ILE A 220 -3.98 -18.37 -1.78
C ILE A 220 -3.34 -19.50 -2.60
N ALA A 221 -3.61 -19.56 -3.91
CA ALA A 221 -3.04 -20.57 -4.79
C ALA A 221 -1.51 -20.53 -4.80
N MET A 222 -0.93 -19.33 -4.82
CA MET A 222 0.52 -19.12 -4.79
C MET A 222 1.16 -19.55 -3.47
N VAL A 223 0.58 -19.18 -2.32
CA VAL A 223 1.09 -19.58 -1.01
C VAL A 223 1.01 -21.09 -0.83
N ARG A 224 -0.09 -21.71 -1.27
CA ARG A 224 -0.27 -23.18 -1.18
C ARG A 224 0.71 -23.95 -2.06
N ARG A 225 1.11 -23.41 -3.22
CA ARG A 225 2.10 -24.03 -4.12
C ARG A 225 3.54 -24.02 -3.61
N ARG A 226 3.89 -23.22 -2.58
CA ARG A 226 5.26 -23.18 -2.04
C ARG A 226 5.55 -24.23 -0.96
N LYS A 227 4.65 -25.18 -0.71
CA LYS A 227 4.95 -26.38 0.08
C LYS A 227 5.20 -27.56 -0.86
N GLU A 228 6.45 -27.68 -1.29
CA GLU A 228 7.15 -28.93 -1.60
C GLU A 228 8.63 -28.59 -1.89
N VAL A 229 9.36 -28.24 -0.83
CA VAL A 229 10.78 -28.57 -0.75
C VAL A 229 10.89 -29.42 0.50
N SER A 230 10.70 -30.72 0.35
CA SER A 230 11.19 -31.65 1.36
C SER A 230 12.71 -31.56 1.31
N LEU A 231 13.32 -31.40 2.49
CA LEU A 231 14.67 -31.88 2.71
C LEU A 231 14.68 -33.41 2.66
#